data_AF-A0A2K3MJU9-F1
#
_entry.id   AF-A0A2K3MJU9-F1
#
_cell.length_a   1.000
_cell.length_b   1.000
_cell.length_c   1.000
_cell.angle_alpha   90.00
_cell.angle_beta   90.00
_cell.angle_gamma   90.00
#
_symmetry.space_group_name_H-M   'P 1'
#
loop_
_entity.id
_entity.type
_entity.pdbx_description
1 polymer ?
#
loop_
_entity_poly.entity_id
_entity_poly.type
_entity_poly.pdbx_seq_one_letter_code
_entity_poly.pdbx_strand_id
1 'polypeptide(L)'
;MSFNDRGIGPIPAKWRGGNICQINKLNGSSKVPCNRKLIGARFFNKAFESFNGKLPGSQQTARDFVGHGTHTLSTAGGNFVPGASIFGIGNGTVKGGSPRSRVATYKVCWSLTDAESCFGADVLAAIDQAISDGVDLISVSAGGETSTSSEAIFTDEVSIGAFHALARNILLVASAGNDGPTPGSVVNVAPWVFTVAASTLDRDFSSNITIGNKTIT
;
A
#
# COMPACT_ATOMS: atom_id res chain seq x y z
N MET A 1 -9.01 2.49 -15.44
CA MET A 1 -8.85 2.42 -13.97
C MET A 1 -8.03 1.20 -13.59
N SER A 2 -7.04 1.34 -12.73
CA SER A 2 -6.06 0.29 -12.39
C SER A 2 -6.69 -0.95 -11.72
N PHE A 3 -7.82 -0.81 -11.04
CA PHE A 3 -8.49 -1.92 -10.34
C PHE A 3 -9.72 -2.47 -11.09
N ASN A 4 -9.78 -2.27 -12.40
CA ASN A 4 -10.80 -2.90 -13.24
C ASN A 4 -10.47 -4.40 -13.45
N ASP A 5 -11.50 -5.23 -13.55
CA ASP A 5 -11.38 -6.68 -13.66
C ASP A 5 -11.61 -7.23 -15.07
N ARG A 6 -11.50 -6.39 -16.10
CA ARG A 6 -11.59 -6.82 -17.49
C ARG A 6 -10.43 -7.78 -17.78
N GLY A 7 -10.76 -8.93 -18.38
CA GLY A 7 -9.79 -9.98 -18.71
C GLY A 7 -9.25 -10.77 -17.51
N ILE A 8 -9.76 -10.55 -16.31
CA ILE A 8 -9.40 -11.31 -15.11
C ILE A 8 -10.35 -12.50 -14.97
N GLY A 9 -9.88 -13.68 -14.55
CA GLY A 9 -10.71 -14.87 -14.33
C GLY A 9 -11.52 -14.84 -13.01
N PRO A 10 -12.23 -15.94 -12.66
CA PRO A 10 -12.89 -16.07 -11.34
C PRO A 10 -11.88 -16.00 -10.19
N ILE A 11 -12.32 -15.61 -8.99
CA ILE A 11 -11.46 -15.53 -7.80
C ILE A 11 -10.93 -16.95 -7.48
N PRO A 12 -9.61 -17.12 -7.26
CA PRO A 12 -9.04 -18.44 -6.96
C PRO A 12 -9.65 -19.06 -5.70
N ALA A 13 -9.93 -20.37 -5.73
CA ALA A 13 -10.53 -21.08 -4.60
C ALA A 13 -9.66 -21.09 -3.33
N LYS A 14 -8.34 -20.87 -3.47
CA LYS A 14 -7.42 -20.74 -2.32
C LYS A 14 -7.64 -19.46 -1.50
N TRP A 15 -8.34 -18.46 -2.06
CA TRP A 15 -8.61 -17.20 -1.38
C TRP A 15 -9.59 -17.43 -0.21
N ARG A 16 -9.17 -17.08 1.01
CA ARG A 16 -9.95 -17.26 2.24
C ARG A 16 -10.51 -15.96 2.82
N GLY A 17 -10.19 -14.79 2.24
CA GLY A 17 -10.74 -13.51 2.69
C GLY A 17 -12.24 -13.32 2.40
N GLY A 18 -12.89 -14.31 1.76
CA GLY A 18 -14.31 -14.29 1.45
C GLY A 18 -14.70 -13.12 0.53
N ASN A 19 -15.96 -12.70 0.64
CA ASN A 19 -16.51 -11.55 -0.10
C ASN A 19 -16.42 -10.24 0.71
N ILE A 20 -15.45 -10.13 1.63
CA ILE A 20 -15.35 -8.98 2.52
C ILE A 20 -14.83 -7.77 1.75
N CYS A 21 -15.68 -6.76 1.66
CA CYS A 21 -15.37 -5.48 1.03
C CYS A 21 -15.84 -4.34 1.91
N GLN A 22 -14.99 -3.92 2.85
CA GLN A 22 -15.26 -2.83 3.79
C GLN A 22 -15.04 -1.45 3.16
N ILE A 23 -15.36 -1.30 1.86
CA ILE A 23 -15.31 -0.01 1.17
C ILE A 23 -16.74 0.51 1.04
N ASN A 24 -16.99 1.68 1.63
CA ASN A 24 -18.30 2.33 1.54
C ASN A 24 -18.70 2.57 0.08
N LYS A 25 -19.97 2.28 -0.24
CA LYS A 25 -20.55 2.58 -1.56
C LYS A 25 -20.61 4.09 -1.77
N LEU A 26 -20.39 4.53 -3.01
CA LEU A 26 -20.62 5.92 -3.37
C LEU A 26 -22.13 6.17 -3.44
N ASN A 27 -22.57 7.38 -3.07
CA ASN A 27 -23.97 7.77 -3.16
C ASN A 27 -24.50 7.53 -4.58
N GLY A 28 -25.63 6.82 -4.69
CA GLY A 28 -26.25 6.46 -5.96
C GLY A 28 -25.64 5.22 -6.67
N SER A 29 -24.61 4.59 -6.13
CA SER A 29 -24.04 3.35 -6.69
C SER A 29 -24.51 2.12 -5.92
N SER A 30 -25.12 1.16 -6.64
CA SER A 30 -25.43 -0.16 -6.09
C SER A 30 -24.21 -1.10 -6.08
N LYS A 31 -23.15 -0.78 -6.83
CA LYS A 31 -22.00 -1.65 -7.04
C LYS A 31 -21.14 -1.78 -5.79
N VAL A 32 -20.81 -3.02 -5.45
CA VAL A 32 -19.77 -3.35 -4.46
C VAL A 32 -18.41 -2.96 -5.06
N PRO A 33 -17.55 -2.21 -4.35
CA PRO A 33 -16.27 -1.77 -4.89
C PRO A 33 -15.29 -2.90 -5.23
N CYS A 34 -15.35 -4.01 -4.49
CA CYS A 34 -14.55 -5.20 -4.76
C CYS A 34 -15.11 -5.99 -5.95
N ASN A 35 -14.22 -6.59 -6.72
CA ASN A 35 -14.50 -7.29 -7.96
C ASN A 35 -13.47 -8.42 -8.16
N ARG A 36 -13.33 -8.96 -9.37
CA ARG A 36 -12.35 -10.04 -9.60
C ARG A 36 -10.90 -9.55 -9.60
N LYS A 37 -10.63 -8.24 -9.62
CA LYS A 37 -9.29 -7.63 -9.53
C LYS A 37 -8.94 -7.26 -8.10
N LEU A 38 -9.75 -6.40 -7.46
CA LEU A 38 -9.70 -6.07 -6.04
C LEU A 38 -10.59 -7.06 -5.29
N ILE A 39 -10.01 -8.16 -4.82
CA ILE A 39 -10.77 -9.33 -4.32
C ILE A 39 -11.14 -9.23 -2.82
N GLY A 40 -10.52 -8.30 -2.10
CA GLY A 40 -10.80 -8.07 -0.69
C GLY A 40 -10.37 -6.68 -0.25
N ALA A 41 -11.12 -6.10 0.67
CA ALA A 41 -10.79 -4.83 1.28
C ALA A 41 -11.18 -4.81 2.75
N ARG A 42 -10.20 -4.59 3.62
CA ARG A 42 -10.36 -4.53 5.07
C ARG A 42 -9.70 -3.29 5.63
N PHE A 43 -10.11 -2.90 6.84
CA PHE A 43 -9.46 -1.83 7.59
C PHE A 43 -9.28 -2.22 9.06
N PHE A 44 -8.24 -1.65 9.68
CA PHE A 44 -7.85 -1.90 11.07
C PHE A 44 -7.51 -0.55 11.69
N ASN A 45 -8.26 -0.14 12.69
CA ASN A 45 -8.18 1.19 13.31
C ASN A 45 -8.28 1.13 14.83
N LYS A 46 -8.17 -0.06 15.45
CA LYS A 46 -8.43 -0.20 16.88
C LYS A 46 -7.35 0.50 17.69
N ALA A 47 -6.09 0.33 17.28
CA ALA A 47 -4.99 1.02 17.93
C ALA A 47 -5.10 2.53 17.66
N PHE A 48 -5.33 2.92 16.41
CA PHE A 48 -5.56 4.33 16.07
C PHE A 48 -6.66 4.99 16.93
N GLU A 49 -7.85 4.39 17.01
CA GLU A 49 -8.97 4.95 17.78
C GLU A 49 -8.71 4.99 19.29
N SER A 50 -7.83 4.12 19.81
CA SER A 50 -7.46 4.12 21.22
C SER A 50 -6.60 5.33 21.62
N PHE A 51 -5.78 5.85 20.70
CA PHE A 51 -4.92 7.01 20.93
C PHE A 51 -5.55 8.33 20.45
N ASN A 52 -6.34 8.29 19.38
CA ASN A 52 -6.84 9.49 18.70
C ASN A 52 -8.36 9.71 18.87
N GLY A 53 -9.05 8.78 19.53
CA GLY A 53 -10.51 8.77 19.63
C GLY A 53 -11.18 8.16 18.39
N LYS A 54 -12.50 7.92 18.50
CA LYS A 54 -13.24 7.21 17.46
C LYS A 54 -13.30 7.99 16.15
N LEU A 55 -13.07 7.30 15.04
CA LEU A 55 -13.30 7.85 13.72
C LEU A 55 -14.81 8.03 13.47
N PRO A 56 -15.22 9.06 12.72
CA PRO A 56 -16.57 9.14 12.18
C PRO A 56 -16.92 7.86 11.40
N GLY A 57 -18.14 7.34 11.56
CA GLY A 57 -18.57 6.12 10.87
C GLY A 57 -18.48 6.20 9.34
N SER A 58 -18.57 7.40 8.77
CA SER A 58 -18.36 7.64 7.33
C SER A 58 -16.91 7.39 6.87
N GLN A 59 -15.95 7.51 7.79
CA GLN A 59 -14.52 7.29 7.56
C GLN A 59 -14.07 5.87 7.92
N GLN A 60 -14.83 5.11 8.71
CA GLN A 60 -14.58 3.71 9.04
C GLN A 60 -14.79 2.78 7.83
N THR A 61 -13.87 2.90 6.86
CA THR A 61 -13.91 2.21 5.57
C THR A 61 -12.47 2.01 5.07
N ALA A 62 -12.25 0.93 4.33
CA ALA A 62 -11.02 0.64 3.60
C ALA A 62 -10.81 1.54 2.37
N ARG A 63 -11.69 2.52 2.17
CA ARG A 63 -11.51 3.56 1.15
C ARG A 63 -10.27 4.40 1.51
N ASP A 64 -9.42 4.57 0.51
CA ASP A 64 -8.30 5.47 0.55
C ASP A 64 -8.77 6.91 0.32
N PHE A 65 -8.41 7.81 1.23
CA PHE A 65 -8.76 9.23 1.18
C PHE A 65 -7.52 10.12 0.99
N VAL A 66 -6.31 9.55 1.01
CA VAL A 66 -5.04 10.29 0.89
C VAL A 66 -4.38 9.98 -0.44
N GLY A 67 -4.36 8.72 -0.85
CA GLY A 67 -3.87 8.27 -2.16
C GLY A 67 -2.64 7.36 -2.09
N HIS A 68 -1.92 7.33 -0.96
CA HIS A 68 -0.70 6.53 -0.82
C HIS A 68 -0.96 5.03 -1.04
N GLY A 69 -2.03 4.50 -0.43
CA GLY A 69 -2.44 3.10 -0.61
C GLY A 69 -2.87 2.79 -2.05
N THR A 70 -3.60 3.69 -2.70
CA THR A 70 -4.01 3.53 -4.10
C THR A 70 -2.81 3.53 -5.04
N HIS A 71 -1.87 4.46 -4.83
CA HIS A 71 -0.64 4.55 -5.61
C HIS A 71 0.18 3.27 -5.50
N THR A 72 0.56 2.87 -4.28
CA THR A 72 1.37 1.67 -4.01
C THR A 72 0.71 0.38 -4.52
N LEU A 73 -0.58 0.17 -4.25
CA LEU A 73 -1.31 -1.01 -4.71
C LEU A 73 -1.39 -1.08 -6.25
N SER A 74 -1.53 0.07 -6.91
CA SER A 74 -1.54 0.14 -8.38
C SER A 74 -0.15 -0.08 -9.00
N THR A 75 0.93 0.33 -8.33
CA THR A 75 2.31 0.04 -8.76
C THR A 75 2.64 -1.44 -8.64
N ALA A 76 2.19 -2.11 -7.58
CA ALA A 76 2.42 -3.55 -7.43
C ALA A 76 1.55 -4.38 -8.40
N GLY A 77 0.24 -4.11 -8.41
CA GLY A 77 -0.75 -4.96 -9.04
C GLY A 77 -1.81 -4.22 -9.85
N GLY A 78 -1.58 -3.02 -10.35
CA GLY A 78 -2.52 -2.32 -11.22
C GLY A 78 -2.69 -2.99 -12.59
N ASN A 79 -3.93 -3.11 -13.07
CA ASN A 79 -4.23 -3.55 -14.43
C ASN A 79 -3.81 -2.47 -15.45
N PHE A 80 -3.73 -2.83 -16.73
CA PHE A 80 -3.39 -1.91 -17.82
C PHE A 80 -4.40 -0.76 -17.92
N VAL A 81 -3.89 0.47 -17.97
CA VAL A 81 -4.68 1.69 -18.17
C VAL A 81 -4.04 2.53 -19.29
N PRO A 82 -4.59 2.48 -20.52
CA PRO A 82 -4.09 3.28 -21.63
C PRO A 82 -4.45 4.77 -21.46
N GLY A 83 -3.60 5.65 -22.02
CA GLY A 83 -3.81 7.10 -22.01
C GLY A 83 -3.74 7.74 -20.63
N ALA A 84 -3.04 7.11 -19.68
CA ALA A 84 -2.84 7.66 -18.36
C ALA A 84 -1.80 8.78 -18.42
N SER A 85 -2.12 9.91 -17.79
CA SER A 85 -1.24 11.05 -17.63
C SER A 85 -1.66 11.87 -16.42
N ILE A 86 -0.76 12.71 -15.91
CA ILE A 86 -1.07 13.73 -14.90
C ILE A 86 -0.91 15.08 -15.61
N PHE A 87 -2.02 15.76 -15.90
CA PHE A 87 -2.03 17.03 -16.64
C PHE A 87 -1.25 16.96 -17.99
N GLY A 88 -1.31 15.82 -18.69
CA GLY A 88 -0.59 15.58 -19.94
C GLY A 88 0.85 15.09 -19.77
N ILE A 89 1.39 15.11 -18.55
CA ILE A 89 2.74 14.62 -18.22
C ILE A 89 2.72 13.10 -18.04
N GLY A 90 3.75 12.43 -18.57
CA GLY A 90 3.91 10.98 -18.41
C GLY A 90 2.90 10.15 -19.22
N ASN A 91 2.41 10.67 -20.35
CA ASN A 91 1.42 10.00 -21.18
C ASN A 91 1.88 8.60 -21.61
N GLY A 92 1.05 7.60 -21.35
CA GLY A 92 1.32 6.23 -21.76
C GLY A 92 0.29 5.24 -21.21
N THR A 93 0.66 3.97 -21.25
CA THR A 93 -0.11 2.92 -20.57
C THR A 93 0.54 2.60 -19.23
N VAL A 94 -0.12 2.94 -18.12
CA VAL A 94 0.34 2.55 -16.79
C VAL A 94 -0.13 1.14 -16.44
N LYS A 95 0.70 0.40 -15.72
CA LYS A 95 0.42 -0.95 -15.22
C LYS A 95 1.26 -1.20 -13.97
N GLY A 96 0.83 -2.13 -13.13
CA GLY A 96 1.67 -2.62 -12.05
C GLY A 96 2.77 -3.58 -12.52
N GLY A 97 3.67 -3.96 -11.61
CA GLY A 97 4.68 -5.00 -11.85
C GLY A 97 4.04 -6.33 -12.27
N SER A 98 2.92 -6.70 -11.65
CA SER A 98 2.11 -7.87 -12.04
C SER A 98 0.66 -7.48 -12.38
N PRO A 99 0.36 -7.08 -13.64
CA PRO A 99 -0.94 -6.52 -13.99
C PRO A 99 -2.11 -7.50 -13.88
N ARG A 100 -1.83 -8.81 -13.96
CA ARG A 100 -2.84 -9.88 -13.88
C ARG A 100 -2.99 -10.46 -12.47
N SER A 101 -2.21 -9.99 -11.50
CA SER A 101 -2.37 -10.41 -10.10
C SER A 101 -3.75 -10.00 -9.56
N ARG A 102 -4.18 -10.68 -8.50
CA ARG A 102 -5.28 -10.20 -7.66
C ARG A 102 -4.70 -9.32 -6.58
N VAL A 103 -5.43 -8.28 -6.20
CA VAL A 103 -5.02 -7.39 -5.11
C VAL A 103 -6.07 -7.46 -4.00
N ALA A 104 -5.58 -7.43 -2.76
CA ALA A 104 -6.39 -7.21 -1.57
C ALA A 104 -5.76 -6.06 -0.79
N THR A 105 -6.60 -5.25 -0.14
CA THR A 105 -6.13 -4.10 0.64
C THR A 105 -6.48 -4.25 2.11
N TYR A 106 -5.53 -3.88 2.96
CA TYR A 106 -5.64 -3.89 4.41
C TYR A 106 -5.22 -2.51 4.90
N LYS A 107 -6.19 -1.63 5.11
CA LYS A 107 -5.95 -0.24 5.52
C LYS A 107 -5.62 -0.20 7.01
N VAL A 108 -4.41 0.25 7.32
CA VAL A 108 -3.86 0.36 8.69
C VAL A 108 -3.37 1.76 9.04
N CYS A 109 -3.19 2.59 8.01
CA CYS A 109 -2.80 3.97 8.16
C CYS A 109 -4.03 4.86 8.08
N TRP A 110 -4.08 5.81 8.99
CA TRP A 110 -5.22 6.70 9.17
C TRP A 110 -4.72 8.12 9.35
N SER A 111 -5.55 9.07 8.95
CA SER A 111 -5.31 10.45 9.27
C SER A 111 -6.59 11.13 9.72
N LEU A 112 -6.48 11.96 10.75
CA LEU A 112 -7.47 13.00 11.06
C LEU A 112 -7.13 14.32 10.33
N THR A 113 -5.94 14.42 9.72
CA THR A 113 -5.39 15.58 9.00
C THR A 113 -4.80 15.10 7.65
N ASP A 114 -3.72 15.70 7.14
CA ASP A 114 -3.07 15.29 5.88
C ASP A 114 -1.95 14.24 6.09
N ALA A 115 -1.46 14.04 7.32
CA ALA A 115 -0.38 13.10 7.61
C ALA A 115 -0.94 11.74 8.07
N GLU A 116 -0.65 10.66 7.34
CA GLU A 116 -1.07 9.31 7.73
C GLU A 116 -0.21 8.75 8.87
N SER A 117 -0.84 8.29 9.94
CA SER A 117 -0.21 7.54 11.02
C SER A 117 -0.63 6.07 10.94
N CYS A 118 0.35 5.18 10.98
CA CYS A 118 0.15 3.74 11.00
C CYS A 118 0.54 3.22 12.38
N PHE A 119 -0.42 2.73 13.18
CA PHE A 119 -0.11 2.17 14.49
C PHE A 119 0.35 0.72 14.33
N GLY A 120 1.47 0.36 14.95
CA GLY A 120 2.09 -0.96 14.83
C GLY A 120 1.13 -2.12 15.12
N ALA A 121 0.29 -2.00 16.15
CA ALA A 121 -0.72 -3.01 16.47
C ALA A 121 -1.79 -3.19 15.37
N ASP A 122 -2.22 -2.12 14.68
CA ASP A 122 -3.13 -2.23 13.53
C ASP A 122 -2.40 -2.84 12.30
N VAL A 123 -1.11 -2.53 12.12
CA VAL A 123 -0.24 -3.14 11.10
C VAL A 123 -0.09 -4.65 11.31
N LEU A 124 0.24 -5.08 12.54
CA LEU A 124 0.38 -6.49 12.88
C LEU A 124 -0.92 -7.26 12.67
N ALA A 125 -2.05 -6.68 13.11
CA ALA A 125 -3.37 -7.29 12.93
C ALA A 125 -3.72 -7.46 11.44
N ALA A 126 -3.34 -6.50 10.59
CA ALA A 126 -3.54 -6.61 9.15
C ALA A 126 -2.65 -7.67 8.51
N ILE A 127 -1.38 -7.78 8.91
CA ILE A 127 -0.47 -8.82 8.42
C ILE A 127 -0.99 -10.20 8.81
N ASP A 128 -1.40 -10.39 10.06
CA ASP A 128 -1.98 -11.66 10.53
C ASP A 128 -3.26 -12.02 9.75
N GLN A 129 -4.15 -11.04 9.53
CA GLN A 129 -5.34 -11.26 8.71
C GLN A 129 -5.00 -11.58 7.26
N ALA A 130 -3.99 -10.95 6.66
CA ALA A 130 -3.55 -11.23 5.30
C ALA A 130 -3.01 -12.66 5.15
N ILE A 131 -2.21 -13.12 6.12
CA ILE A 131 -1.74 -14.52 6.19
C ILE A 131 -2.93 -15.48 6.26
N SER A 132 -3.90 -15.19 7.14
CA SER A 132 -5.12 -15.99 7.29
C SER A 132 -5.96 -16.05 6.00
N ASP A 133 -6.15 -14.90 5.34
CA ASP A 133 -6.86 -14.75 4.07
C ASP A 133 -6.16 -15.49 2.91
N GLY A 134 -4.89 -15.90 3.08
CA GLY A 134 -4.14 -16.71 2.13
C GLY A 134 -3.54 -15.90 0.99
N VAL A 135 -3.00 -14.72 1.29
CA VAL A 135 -2.21 -13.94 0.32
C VAL A 135 -0.92 -14.67 -0.05
N ASP A 136 -0.38 -14.38 -1.24
CA ASP A 136 0.88 -14.96 -1.72
C ASP A 136 2.10 -14.07 -1.44
N LEU A 137 1.86 -12.76 -1.26
CA LEU A 137 2.88 -11.72 -1.07
C LEU A 137 2.25 -10.58 -0.27
N ILE A 138 3.02 -9.99 0.64
CA ILE A 138 2.63 -8.79 1.37
C ILE A 138 3.56 -7.64 0.96
N SER A 139 2.99 -6.48 0.66
CA SER A 139 3.73 -5.25 0.33
C SER A 139 3.38 -4.18 1.34
N VAL A 140 4.37 -3.70 2.09
CA VAL A 140 4.20 -2.69 3.16
C VAL A 140 5.08 -1.49 2.86
N SER A 141 4.48 -0.38 2.45
CA SER A 141 5.18 0.91 2.29
C SER A 141 5.02 1.75 3.55
N ALA A 142 5.44 1.20 4.68
CA ALA A 142 5.44 1.83 5.99
C ALA A 142 6.59 1.25 6.82
N GLY A 143 7.01 1.97 7.86
CA GLY A 143 8.03 1.53 8.79
C GLY A 143 7.91 2.32 10.09
N GLY A 144 8.36 1.70 11.19
CA GLY A 144 8.44 2.35 12.49
C GLY A 144 9.65 3.27 12.62
N GLU A 145 10.06 3.53 13.85
CA GLU A 145 11.26 4.31 14.14
C GLU A 145 12.52 3.59 13.65
N THR A 146 13.55 4.37 13.32
CA THR A 146 14.87 3.83 12.96
C THR A 146 15.49 3.17 14.20
N SER A 147 15.50 1.84 14.22
CA SER A 147 16.25 1.07 15.19
C SER A 147 16.80 -0.20 14.56
N THR A 148 18.10 -0.44 14.77
CA THR A 148 18.83 -1.58 14.22
C THR A 148 19.32 -2.55 15.29
N SER A 149 18.88 -2.36 16.54
CA SER A 149 19.23 -3.29 17.62
C SER A 149 18.52 -4.64 17.41
N SER A 150 19.14 -5.72 17.92
CA SER A 150 18.54 -7.05 17.84
C SER A 150 17.22 -7.11 18.60
N GLU A 151 17.11 -6.39 19.72
CA GLU A 151 15.89 -6.27 20.52
C GLU A 151 14.77 -5.60 19.74
N ALA A 152 15.09 -4.54 18.98
CA ALA A 152 14.09 -3.81 18.21
C ALA A 152 13.45 -4.67 17.11
N ILE A 153 14.21 -5.59 16.51
CA ILE A 153 13.69 -6.56 15.54
C ILE A 153 12.59 -7.44 16.16
N PHE A 154 12.67 -7.76 17.46
CA PHE A 154 11.67 -8.59 18.15
C PHE A 154 10.51 -7.80 18.75
N THR A 155 10.56 -6.47 18.71
CA THR A 155 9.45 -5.60 19.15
C THR A 155 8.77 -4.87 18.00
N ASP A 156 9.42 -4.75 16.84
CA ASP A 156 8.87 -4.13 15.63
C ASP A 156 7.77 -5.01 15.01
N GLU A 157 6.59 -4.43 14.83
CA GLU A 157 5.40 -5.16 14.40
C GLU A 157 5.48 -5.64 12.94
N VAL A 158 6.18 -4.90 12.07
CA VAL A 158 6.40 -5.33 10.68
C VAL A 158 7.32 -6.55 10.67
N SER A 159 8.39 -6.53 11.46
CA SER A 159 9.32 -7.64 11.65
C SER A 159 8.62 -8.88 12.21
N ILE A 160 7.86 -8.75 13.30
CA ILE A 160 7.10 -9.86 13.88
C ILE A 160 6.12 -10.44 12.85
N GLY A 161 5.35 -9.58 12.18
CA GLY A 161 4.40 -10.00 11.15
C GLY A 161 5.10 -10.70 9.98
N ALA A 162 6.23 -10.17 9.52
CA ALA A 162 7.03 -10.75 8.45
C ALA A 162 7.61 -12.12 8.82
N PHE A 163 8.04 -12.31 10.06
CA PHE A 163 8.51 -13.61 10.55
C PHE A 163 7.40 -14.68 10.45
N HIS A 164 6.18 -14.34 10.90
CA HIS A 164 5.02 -15.22 10.79
C HIS A 164 4.58 -15.45 9.34
N ALA A 165 4.69 -14.44 8.47
CA ALA A 165 4.42 -14.57 7.04
C ALA A 165 5.42 -15.54 6.39
N LEU A 166 6.72 -15.39 6.67
CA LEU A 166 7.77 -16.25 6.13
C LEU A 166 7.59 -17.71 6.58
N ALA A 167 7.20 -17.94 7.84
CA ALA A 167 6.87 -19.28 8.35
C ALA A 167 5.68 -19.94 7.61
N ARG A 168 4.91 -19.16 6.84
CA ARG A 168 3.81 -19.62 5.96
C ARG A 168 4.16 -19.54 4.48
N ASN A 169 5.44 -19.36 4.13
CA ASN A 169 5.94 -19.15 2.75
C ASN A 169 5.36 -17.91 2.06
N ILE A 170 5.08 -16.85 2.82
CA ILE A 170 4.61 -15.57 2.31
C ILE A 170 5.74 -14.57 2.48
N LEU A 171 6.28 -14.05 1.37
CA LEU A 171 7.30 -13.00 1.41
C LEU A 171 6.65 -11.66 1.78
N LEU A 172 7.27 -10.94 2.71
CA LEU A 172 6.92 -9.55 3.01
C LEU A 172 7.99 -8.62 2.44
N VAL A 173 7.55 -7.70 1.58
CA VAL A 173 8.37 -6.65 0.97
C VAL A 173 8.06 -5.32 1.65
N ALA A 174 9.08 -4.59 2.08
CA ALA A 174 8.91 -3.31 2.76
C ALA A 174 9.88 -2.23 2.26
N SER A 175 9.52 -0.96 2.44
CA SER A 175 10.37 0.19 2.11
C SER A 175 11.49 0.39 3.14
N ALA A 176 12.67 0.84 2.69
CA ALA A 176 13.81 1.16 3.56
C ALA A 176 13.64 2.46 4.39
N GLY A 177 12.61 3.26 4.13
CA GLY A 177 12.41 4.58 4.73
C GLY A 177 12.98 5.72 3.86
N ASN A 178 12.66 6.96 4.25
CA ASN A 178 13.02 8.17 3.50
C ASN A 178 13.95 9.11 4.29
N ASP A 179 14.45 8.70 5.46
CA ASP A 179 15.24 9.54 6.37
C ASP A 179 16.75 9.55 6.05
N GLY A 180 17.11 9.07 4.86
CA GLY A 180 18.47 9.17 4.33
C GLY A 180 18.92 10.62 4.12
N PRO A 181 20.21 10.86 3.82
CA PRO A 181 21.25 9.89 3.46
C PRO A 181 22.17 9.46 4.63
N THR A 182 21.84 9.82 5.87
CA THR A 182 22.68 9.52 7.04
C THR A 182 22.86 8.01 7.21
N PRO A 183 24.09 7.48 7.39
CA PRO A 183 24.30 6.06 7.63
C PRO A 183 23.48 5.55 8.82
N GLY A 184 22.82 4.40 8.64
CA GLY A 184 21.98 3.79 9.67
C GLY A 184 20.55 4.32 9.76
N SER A 185 20.10 5.17 8.83
CA SER A 185 18.72 5.70 8.76
C SER A 185 17.68 4.72 8.17
N VAL A 186 18.04 3.44 8.01
CA VAL A 186 17.17 2.43 7.37
C VAL A 186 16.22 1.81 8.40
N VAL A 187 14.97 1.61 7.98
CA VAL A 187 13.94 0.88 8.74
C VAL A 187 13.64 -0.46 8.08
N ASN A 188 12.84 -1.31 8.75
CA ASN A 188 12.47 -2.65 8.27
C ASN A 188 13.72 -3.54 8.04
N VAL A 189 14.62 -3.61 9.01
CA VAL A 189 15.96 -4.24 8.86
C VAL A 189 16.00 -5.74 9.18
N ALA A 190 14.86 -6.34 9.55
CA ALA A 190 14.81 -7.73 9.93
C ALA A 190 15.24 -8.65 8.76
N PRO A 191 16.06 -9.69 9.00
CA PRO A 191 16.61 -10.51 7.91
C PRO A 191 15.57 -11.25 7.04
N TRP A 192 14.36 -11.42 7.56
CA TRP A 192 13.23 -12.07 6.85
C TRP A 192 12.32 -11.08 6.12
N VAL A 193 12.66 -9.79 6.11
CA VAL A 193 11.97 -8.75 5.33
C VAL A 193 12.76 -8.45 4.06
N PHE A 194 12.08 -8.38 2.92
CA PHE A 194 12.70 -7.90 1.67
C PHE A 194 12.64 -6.37 1.64
N THR A 195 13.73 -5.72 2.05
CA THR A 195 13.78 -4.26 2.23
C THR A 195 14.27 -3.56 0.97
N VAL A 196 13.50 -2.57 0.50
CA VAL A 196 13.67 -1.92 -0.81
C VAL A 196 14.09 -0.46 -0.65
N ALA A 197 15.25 -0.10 -1.21
CA ALA A 197 15.69 1.28 -1.37
C ALA A 197 15.08 1.94 -2.62
N ALA A 198 15.19 3.27 -2.72
CA ALA A 198 14.73 4.03 -3.88
C ALA A 198 15.90 4.51 -4.74
N SER A 199 15.69 4.55 -6.06
CA SER A 199 16.62 5.13 -7.04
C SER A 199 15.85 5.90 -8.11
N THR A 200 16.56 6.69 -8.91
CA THR A 200 15.99 7.40 -10.06
C THR A 200 15.84 6.49 -11.28
N LEU A 201 15.04 6.94 -12.24
CA LEU A 201 14.90 6.34 -13.57
C LEU A 201 15.62 7.24 -14.59
N ASP A 202 15.69 6.77 -15.84
CA ASP A 202 16.19 7.53 -16.99
C ASP A 202 15.24 8.66 -17.43
N ARG A 203 13.96 8.57 -17.08
CA ARG A 203 12.96 9.61 -17.35
C ARG A 203 13.04 10.74 -16.34
N ASP A 204 13.12 11.97 -16.86
CA ASP A 204 13.08 13.22 -16.10
C ASP A 204 11.87 14.09 -16.50
N PHE A 205 11.45 14.98 -15.59
CA PHE A 205 10.35 15.93 -15.81
C PHE A 205 10.88 17.36 -15.61
N SER A 206 11.02 18.10 -16.71
CA SER A 206 11.52 19.48 -16.68
C SER A 206 10.38 20.51 -16.69
N SER A 207 10.63 21.66 -16.06
CA SER A 207 9.75 22.83 -16.08
C SER A 207 10.51 24.02 -16.67
N ASN A 208 10.24 24.35 -17.93
CA ASN A 208 10.94 25.43 -18.61
C ASN A 208 10.48 26.79 -18.07
N ILE A 209 11.43 27.63 -17.66
CA ILE A 209 11.18 28.99 -17.14
C ILE A 209 11.75 30.00 -18.14
N THR A 210 10.90 30.86 -18.71
CA THR A 210 11.35 31.94 -19.60
C THR A 210 11.31 33.29 -18.86
N ILE A 211 12.46 33.95 -18.73
CA ILE A 211 12.61 35.28 -18.13
C ILE A 211 13.13 36.23 -19.21
N GLY A 212 12.28 37.16 -19.65
CA GLY A 212 12.55 38.01 -20.82
C GLY A 212 12.65 37.17 -22.10
N ASN A 213 13.77 37.28 -22.83
CA ASN A 213 14.03 36.51 -24.06
C ASN A 213 14.94 35.29 -23.82
N LYS A 214 15.15 34.87 -22.56
CA LYS A 214 15.98 33.71 -22.22
C LYS A 214 15.13 32.62 -21.57
N THR A 215 15.21 31.42 -22.11
CA THR A 215 14.61 30.21 -21.51
C THR A 215 15.68 29.46 -20.73
N ILE A 216 15.38 29.16 -19.47
CA ILE A 216 16.12 28.28 -18.58
C ILE A 216 15.35 26.96 -18.52
N THR A 217 16.05 25.85 -18.73
CA THR A 217 15.47 24.49 -18.79
C THR A 217 15.82 23.75 -17.51
#